data_AF-A0A7V4HA05-F1
#
_entry.id   AF-A0A7V4HA05-F1
#
_cell.length_a   1.000
_cell.length_b   1.000
_cell.length_c   1.000
_cell.angle_alpha   90.00
_cell.angle_beta   90.00
_cell.angle_gamma   90.00
#
_symmetry.space_group_name_H-M   'P 1'
#
loop_
_entity.id
_entity.type
_entity.pdbx_description
1 polymer ?
#
loop_
_entity_poly.entity_id
_entity_poly.type
_entity_poly.pdbx_seq_one_letter_code
_entity_poly.pdbx_strand_id
1 'polypeptide(L)'
;MLLTAEIQYAYFQDLERSTKSGLVAYFTILTLGIISSLAGIQTVYYFIIHMRLCETLLSTLLTLNILQIFIKLLNKVSWLGEFHIWLDQKLFRFLFRSNEIILRELILVLDTKERAIIDSLVASEQTAIAKSIFANLSENHSIFANLLRRGIFRSWIVYWIMIYGVFVFIVLILATLLKLIIVPSVYGQAFFIAIATTGVLHILFTIMQGIKILFTTKRIIRELIEFNHDEILDLLRQQIKK
;
A
#
# COMPACT_ATOMS: atom_id res chain seq x y z
N MET A 1 3.25 -19.29 -22.81
CA MET A 1 1.88 -19.60 -22.35
C MET A 1 1.13 -18.28 -22.21
N LEU A 2 0.15 -17.98 -23.04
CA LEU A 2 -0.64 -16.73 -22.96
C LEU A 2 -1.48 -16.74 -21.67
N LEU A 3 -1.54 -15.62 -20.92
CA LEU A 3 -2.51 -15.48 -19.85
C LEU A 3 -3.88 -15.27 -20.50
N THR A 4 -4.86 -16.12 -20.19
CA THR A 4 -6.25 -15.91 -20.59
C THR A 4 -6.87 -14.76 -19.77
N ALA A 5 -7.91 -14.12 -20.31
CA ALA A 5 -8.64 -13.06 -19.60
C ALA A 5 -9.16 -13.52 -18.22
N GLU A 6 -9.54 -14.79 -18.11
CA GLU A 6 -9.94 -15.42 -16.83
C GLU A 6 -8.82 -15.42 -15.80
N ILE A 7 -7.57 -15.71 -16.19
CA ILE A 7 -6.42 -15.71 -15.28
C ILE A 7 -6.09 -14.28 -14.82
N GLN A 8 -6.21 -13.29 -15.71
CA GLN A 8 -6.02 -11.88 -15.34
C GLN A 8 -7.09 -11.41 -14.35
N TYR A 9 -8.36 -11.76 -14.60
CA TYR A 9 -9.47 -11.44 -13.72
C TYR A 9 -9.31 -12.09 -12.34
N ALA A 10 -8.99 -13.39 -12.30
CA ALA A 10 -8.71 -14.10 -11.05
C ALA A 10 -7.55 -13.49 -10.27
N TYR A 11 -6.47 -13.09 -10.97
CA TYR A 11 -5.34 -12.41 -10.34
C TYR A 11 -5.75 -11.10 -9.65
N PHE A 12 -6.57 -10.27 -10.30
CA PHE A 12 -7.02 -9.02 -9.67
C PHE A 12 -8.03 -9.25 -8.55
N GLN A 13 -8.90 -10.26 -8.65
CA GLN A 13 -9.76 -10.66 -7.54
C GLN A 13 -8.96 -11.11 -6.30
N ASP A 14 -7.88 -11.88 -6.51
CA ASP A 14 -7.00 -12.31 -5.43
C ASP A 14 -6.26 -11.13 -4.78
N LEU A 15 -5.82 -10.15 -5.57
CA LEU A 15 -5.23 -8.91 -5.07
C LEU A 15 -6.24 -8.08 -4.26
N GLU A 16 -7.48 -7.94 -4.76
CA GLU A 16 -8.54 -7.24 -4.06
C GLU A 16 -8.86 -7.91 -2.71
N ARG A 17 -9.02 -9.23 -2.71
CA ARG A 17 -9.24 -10.02 -1.48
C ARG A 17 -8.10 -9.82 -0.49
N SER A 18 -6.86 -9.90 -0.96
CA SER A 18 -5.67 -9.70 -0.12
C SER A 18 -5.62 -8.30 0.49
N THR A 19 -5.97 -7.29 -0.30
CA THR A 19 -6.05 -5.89 0.16
C THR A 19 -7.09 -5.72 1.25
N LYS A 20 -8.31 -6.25 1.03
CA LYS A 20 -9.40 -6.22 2.02
C LYS A 20 -9.01 -6.95 3.30
N SER A 21 -8.43 -8.14 3.20
CA SER A 21 -7.97 -8.91 4.37
C SER A 21 -6.89 -8.16 5.16
N GLY A 22 -5.92 -7.55 4.48
CA GLY A 22 -4.88 -6.74 5.12
C GLY A 22 -5.45 -5.54 5.88
N LEU A 23 -6.39 -4.82 5.27
CA LEU A 23 -7.08 -3.70 5.89
C LEU A 23 -7.87 -4.12 7.12
N VAL A 24 -8.64 -5.21 7.01
CA VAL A 24 -9.41 -5.77 8.11
C VAL A 24 -8.50 -6.16 9.28
N ALA A 25 -7.35 -6.76 8.99
CA ALA A 25 -6.36 -7.13 10.01
C ALA A 25 -5.82 -5.89 10.75
N TYR A 26 -5.34 -4.88 10.02
CA TYR A 26 -4.81 -3.67 10.66
C TYR A 26 -5.87 -2.86 11.40
N PHE A 27 -7.10 -2.80 10.87
CA PHE A 27 -8.20 -2.18 11.57
C PHE A 27 -8.52 -2.90 12.88
N THR A 28 -8.52 -4.23 12.88
CA THR A 28 -8.74 -5.03 14.10
C THR A 28 -7.65 -4.74 15.13
N ILE A 29 -6.39 -4.69 14.71
CA ILE A 29 -5.25 -4.30 15.57
C ILE A 29 -5.47 -2.89 16.14
N LEU A 30 -5.89 -1.93 15.30
CA LEU A 30 -6.16 -0.56 15.72
C LEU A 30 -7.27 -0.49 16.77
N THR A 31 -8.42 -1.13 16.50
CA THR A 31 -9.58 -1.09 17.41
C THR A 31 -9.26 -1.76 18.74
N LEU A 32 -8.72 -2.98 18.73
CA LEU A 32 -8.34 -3.69 19.95
C LEU A 32 -7.24 -2.96 20.72
N GLY A 33 -6.26 -2.40 20.01
CA GLY A 33 -5.17 -1.63 20.61
C GLY A 33 -5.66 -0.33 21.25
N ILE A 34 -6.58 0.40 20.61
CA ILE A 34 -7.19 1.62 21.18
C ILE A 34 -8.01 1.27 22.42
N ILE A 35 -8.89 0.26 22.34
CA ILE A 35 -9.69 -0.19 23.49
C ILE A 35 -8.77 -0.56 24.66
N SER A 36 -7.72 -1.34 24.38
CA SER A 36 -6.75 -1.76 25.41
C SER A 36 -5.99 -0.58 26.01
N SER A 37 -5.64 0.41 25.19
CA SER A 37 -4.98 1.64 25.63
C SER A 37 -5.90 2.48 26.51
N LEU A 38 -7.15 2.69 26.10
CA LEU A 38 -8.11 3.53 26.82
C LEU A 38 -8.55 2.90 28.14
N ALA A 39 -8.96 1.62 28.11
CA ALA A 39 -9.41 0.87 29.29
C ALA A 39 -8.27 0.64 30.30
N GLY A 40 -7.02 0.68 29.83
CA GLY A 40 -5.85 0.28 30.59
C GLY A 40 -5.60 -1.22 30.46
N ILE A 41 -4.39 -1.58 30.03
CA ILE A 41 -4.04 -2.96 29.72
C ILE A 41 -4.15 -3.89 30.93
N GLN A 42 -3.95 -3.38 32.16
CA GLN A 42 -4.15 -4.14 33.39
C GLN A 42 -5.63 -4.53 33.59
N THR A 43 -6.55 -3.62 33.31
CA THR A 43 -8.00 -3.87 33.35
C THR A 43 -8.38 -4.93 32.31
N VAL A 44 -7.83 -4.81 31.10
CA VAL A 44 -8.07 -5.78 30.01
C VAL A 44 -7.51 -7.16 30.36
N TYR A 45 -6.30 -7.23 30.92
CA TYR A 45 -5.70 -8.49 31.35
C TYR A 45 -6.53 -9.16 32.44
N TYR A 46 -6.94 -8.41 33.46
CA TYR A 46 -7.80 -8.92 34.52
C TYR A 46 -9.14 -9.41 33.98
N PHE A 47 -9.76 -8.63 33.08
CA PHE A 47 -11.00 -8.98 32.41
C PHE A 47 -10.85 -10.32 31.65
N ILE A 48 -9.85 -10.47 30.79
CA ILE A 48 -9.65 -11.68 29.99
C ILE A 48 -9.50 -12.94 30.86
N ILE A 49 -8.81 -12.84 32.00
CA ILE A 49 -8.54 -14.01 32.87
C ILE A 49 -9.75 -14.38 33.73
N HIS A 50 -10.60 -13.41 34.09
CA HIS A 50 -11.73 -13.62 35.00
C HIS A 50 -13.08 -13.62 34.29
N MET A 51 -13.09 -13.55 32.96
CA MET A 51 -14.31 -13.54 32.15
C MET A 51 -15.05 -14.87 32.23
N ARG A 52 -16.38 -14.77 32.40
CA ARG A 52 -17.28 -15.92 32.29
C ARG A 52 -17.57 -16.23 30.82
N LEU A 53 -17.87 -17.51 30.51
CA LEU A 53 -18.15 -17.99 29.15
C LEU A 53 -19.14 -17.10 28.37
N CYS A 54 -20.22 -16.65 29.02
CA CYS A 54 -21.24 -15.80 28.40
C CYS A 54 -20.71 -14.40 28.02
N GLU A 55 -19.82 -13.84 28.83
CA GLU A 55 -19.19 -12.55 28.55
C GLU A 55 -18.22 -12.69 27.38
N THR A 56 -17.50 -13.81 27.30
CA THR A 56 -16.57 -14.10 26.18
C THR A 56 -17.35 -14.23 24.87
N LEU A 57 -18.48 -14.93 24.89
CA LEU A 57 -19.40 -15.05 23.76
C LEU A 57 -19.92 -13.68 23.30
N LEU A 58 -20.38 -12.85 24.24
CA LEU A 58 -20.88 -11.51 23.93
C LEU A 58 -19.78 -10.61 23.34
N SER A 59 -18.58 -10.59 23.94
CA SER A 59 -17.45 -9.81 23.44
C SER A 59 -17.04 -10.25 22.03
N THR A 60 -16.96 -11.56 21.80
CA THR A 60 -16.66 -12.13 20.47
C THR A 60 -17.70 -11.73 19.44
N LEU A 61 -18.99 -11.85 19.77
CA LEU A 61 -20.09 -11.45 18.88
C LEU A 61 -20.09 -9.94 18.59
N LEU A 62 -19.73 -9.11 19.57
CA LEU A 62 -19.61 -7.67 19.38
C LEU A 62 -18.45 -7.33 18.43
N THR A 63 -17.29 -7.96 18.63
CA THR A 63 -16.14 -7.81 17.73
C THR A 63 -16.48 -8.25 16.31
N LEU A 64 -17.18 -9.38 16.14
CA LEU A 64 -17.63 -9.87 14.83
C LEU A 64 -18.62 -8.91 14.16
N ASN A 65 -19.54 -8.29 14.92
CA ASN A 65 -20.47 -7.29 14.39
C ASN A 65 -19.76 -6.02 13.92
N ILE A 66 -18.81 -5.50 14.72
CA ILE A 66 -17.99 -4.34 14.33
C ILE A 66 -17.20 -4.66 13.06
N LEU A 67 -16.61 -5.86 12.99
CA LEU A 67 -15.89 -6.34 11.82
C LEU A 67 -16.79 -6.40 10.58
N GLN A 68 -18.02 -6.90 10.72
CA GLN A 68 -18.97 -7.03 9.63
C GLN A 68 -19.44 -5.67 9.09
N ILE A 69 -19.73 -4.70 9.96
CA ILE A 69 -20.07 -3.33 9.57
C ILE A 69 -18.91 -2.70 8.79
N PHE A 70 -17.68 -2.93 9.24
CA PHE A 70 -16.49 -2.39 8.59
C PHE A 70 -16.22 -3.04 7.21
N ILE A 71 -16.37 -4.35 7.08
CA ILE A 71 -16.28 -5.05 5.78
C ILE A 71 -17.30 -4.45 4.79
N LYS A 72 -18.51 -4.12 5.24
CA LYS A 72 -19.52 -3.44 4.41
C LYS A 72 -19.10 -2.03 3.99
N LEU A 73 -18.44 -1.26 4.87
CA LEU A 73 -17.90 0.07 4.56
C LEU A 73 -16.74 0.00 3.55
N LEU A 74 -15.87 -0.99 3.67
CA LEU A 74 -14.75 -1.23 2.74
C LEU A 74 -15.21 -1.59 1.32
N ASN A 75 -16.44 -2.06 1.12
CA ASN A 75 -16.97 -2.39 -0.21
C ASN A 75 -17.35 -1.15 -1.06
N LYS A 76 -17.32 0.07 -0.52
CA LYS A 76 -17.48 1.31 -1.29
C LYS A 76 -16.10 1.84 -1.73
N VAL A 77 -15.50 1.19 -2.73
CA VAL A 77 -14.06 1.25 -3.09
C VAL A 77 -13.69 2.43 -4.02
N SER A 78 -13.87 3.67 -3.58
CA SER A 78 -13.27 4.84 -4.27
C SER A 78 -12.38 5.66 -3.34
N TRP A 79 -12.93 6.07 -2.19
CA TRP A 79 -12.21 6.82 -1.16
C TRP A 79 -10.98 6.09 -0.62
N LEU A 80 -11.01 4.75 -0.65
CA LEU A 80 -9.93 3.93 -0.15
C LEU A 80 -8.65 4.19 -0.96
N GLY A 81 -8.73 4.16 -2.29
CA GLY A 81 -7.59 4.42 -3.19
C GLY A 81 -6.98 5.81 -3.02
N GLU A 82 -7.83 6.83 -2.87
CA GLU A 82 -7.40 8.21 -2.59
C GLU A 82 -6.67 8.32 -1.23
N PHE A 83 -7.21 7.65 -0.21
CA PHE A 83 -6.60 7.61 1.11
C PHE A 83 -5.24 6.90 1.10
N HIS A 84 -5.06 5.84 0.29
CA HIS A 84 -3.76 5.19 0.11
C HIS A 84 -2.72 6.16 -0.46
N ILE A 85 -3.08 6.86 -1.54
CA ILE A 85 -2.18 7.81 -2.21
C ILE A 85 -1.80 8.92 -1.24
N TRP A 86 -2.79 9.44 -0.50
CA TRP A 86 -2.56 10.45 0.51
C TRP A 86 -1.61 9.97 1.62
N LEU A 87 -1.79 8.75 2.14
CA LEU A 87 -0.91 8.18 3.17
C LEU A 87 0.53 8.00 2.66
N ASP A 88 0.74 7.44 1.47
CA ASP A 88 2.08 7.29 0.89
C ASP A 88 2.75 8.66 0.74
N GLN A 89 2.03 9.67 0.26
CA GLN A 89 2.56 11.02 0.07
C GLN A 89 3.06 11.67 1.38
N LYS A 90 2.40 11.37 2.50
CA LYS A 90 2.75 11.91 3.82
C LYS A 90 3.87 11.13 4.50
N LEU A 91 3.96 9.82 4.28
CA LEU A 91 4.89 8.95 5.01
C LEU A 91 6.21 8.72 4.25
N PHE A 92 6.16 8.18 3.03
CA PHE A 92 7.37 7.66 2.37
C PHE A 92 7.55 8.07 0.91
N ARG A 93 6.45 8.32 0.18
CA ARG A 93 6.43 8.73 -1.23
C ARG A 93 7.02 7.69 -2.21
N PHE A 94 7.01 6.41 -1.86
CA PHE A 94 7.61 5.38 -2.73
C PHE A 94 6.81 5.17 -4.03
N LEU A 95 5.49 5.35 -4.02
CA LEU A 95 4.69 5.25 -5.24
C LEU A 95 4.97 6.42 -6.18
N PHE A 96 5.11 7.62 -5.62
CA PHE A 96 5.49 8.80 -6.38
C PHE A 96 6.87 8.63 -7.03
N ARG A 97 7.88 8.20 -6.25
CA ARG A 97 9.21 7.89 -6.77
C ARG A 97 9.21 6.78 -7.82
N SER A 98 8.32 5.78 -7.68
CA SER A 98 8.15 4.73 -8.68
C SER A 98 7.67 5.33 -10.02
N ASN A 99 6.75 6.29 -10.00
CA ASN A 99 6.29 6.99 -11.21
C ASN A 99 7.40 7.84 -11.84
N GLU A 100 8.21 8.52 -11.04
CA GLU A 100 9.37 9.27 -11.53
C GLU A 100 10.38 8.34 -12.21
N ILE A 101 10.64 7.16 -11.63
CA ILE A 101 11.51 6.14 -12.23
C ILE A 101 10.93 5.69 -13.57
N ILE A 102 9.62 5.41 -13.63
CA ILE A 102 8.96 5.00 -14.87
C ILE A 102 9.20 6.03 -15.96
N LEU A 103 8.86 7.30 -15.68
CA LEU A 103 9.05 8.38 -16.63
C LEU A 103 10.52 8.50 -17.05
N ARG A 104 11.43 8.54 -16.07
CA ARG A 104 12.85 8.73 -16.34
C ARG A 104 13.39 7.64 -17.25
N GLU A 105 13.04 6.39 -17.02
CA GLU A 105 13.49 5.30 -17.87
C GLU A 105 12.83 5.36 -19.26
N LEU A 106 11.55 5.74 -19.37
CA LEU A 106 10.87 5.92 -20.67
C LEU A 106 11.53 7.01 -21.52
N ILE A 107 11.81 8.19 -20.96
CA ILE A 107 12.41 9.30 -21.71
C ILE A 107 13.88 9.04 -22.09
N LEU A 108 14.54 8.05 -21.49
CA LEU A 108 15.90 7.66 -21.88
C LEU A 108 15.94 7.10 -23.31
N VAL A 109 14.81 6.64 -23.83
CA VAL A 109 14.64 6.14 -25.21
C VAL A 109 14.74 7.26 -26.24
N LEU A 110 14.42 8.50 -25.85
CA LEU A 110 14.44 9.66 -26.73
C LEU A 110 15.85 10.23 -26.92
N ASP A 111 16.05 10.87 -28.07
CA ASP A 111 17.25 11.65 -28.37
C ASP A 111 17.37 12.86 -27.44
N THR A 112 18.59 13.38 -27.27
CA THR A 112 18.89 14.49 -26.34
C THR A 112 18.01 15.72 -26.54
N LYS A 113 17.66 16.04 -27.81
CA LYS A 113 16.78 17.17 -28.14
C LYS A 113 15.33 16.89 -27.78
N GLU A 114 14.83 15.70 -28.07
CA GLU A 114 13.46 15.27 -27.76
C GLU A 114 13.25 15.16 -26.24
N ARG A 115 14.26 14.65 -25.52
CA ARG A 115 14.25 14.57 -24.06
C ARG A 115 14.17 15.96 -23.41
N ALA A 116 14.92 16.93 -23.93
CA ALA A 116 14.89 18.30 -23.42
C ALA A 116 13.49 18.94 -23.51
N ILE A 117 12.68 18.55 -24.51
CA ILE A 117 11.29 19.01 -24.63
C ILE A 117 10.46 18.46 -23.46
N ILE A 118 10.54 17.16 -23.19
CA ILE A 118 9.79 16.55 -22.07
C ILE A 118 10.28 17.05 -20.71
N ASP A 119 11.60 17.22 -20.54
CA ASP A 119 12.18 17.74 -19.30
C ASP A 119 11.76 19.20 -19.02
N SER A 120 11.40 19.96 -20.06
CA SER A 120 10.89 21.34 -19.92
C SER A 120 9.42 21.42 -19.48
N LEU A 121 8.67 20.31 -19.56
CA LEU A 121 7.28 20.24 -19.14
C LEU A 121 7.13 20.27 -17.63
N VAL A 122 5.96 20.70 -17.14
CA VAL A 122 5.68 20.69 -15.69
C VAL A 122 5.47 19.24 -15.21
N ALA A 123 5.80 18.96 -13.94
CA ALA A 123 5.77 17.60 -13.38
C ALA A 123 4.42 16.87 -13.55
N SER A 124 3.30 17.61 -13.57
CA SER A 124 1.96 17.07 -13.84
C SER A 124 1.81 16.53 -15.26
N GLU A 125 2.35 17.23 -16.26
CA GLU A 125 2.29 16.86 -17.67
C GLU A 125 3.20 15.67 -17.95
N GLN A 126 4.41 15.70 -17.38
CA GLN A 126 5.34 14.58 -17.39
C GLN A 126 4.71 13.31 -16.82
N THR A 127 4.02 13.42 -15.68
CA THR A 127 3.28 12.30 -15.08
C THR A 127 2.13 11.82 -15.98
N ALA A 128 1.43 12.73 -16.66
CA ALA A 128 0.37 12.38 -17.60
C ALA A 128 0.89 11.62 -18.82
N ILE A 129 2.05 12.01 -19.37
CA ILE A 129 2.74 11.32 -20.46
C ILE A 129 3.09 9.89 -20.04
N ALA A 130 3.73 9.72 -18.88
CA ALA A 130 4.09 8.39 -18.38
C ALA A 130 2.86 7.49 -18.20
N LYS A 131 1.77 8.02 -17.64
CA LYS A 131 0.50 7.30 -17.48
C LYS A 131 -0.14 6.93 -18.82
N SER A 132 -0.14 7.85 -19.79
CA SER A 132 -0.68 7.64 -21.13
C SER A 132 0.05 6.52 -21.87
N ILE A 133 1.39 6.54 -21.83
CA ILE A 133 2.23 5.49 -22.42
C ILE A 133 1.97 4.16 -21.73
N PHE A 134 1.91 4.16 -20.40
CA PHE A 134 1.57 2.95 -19.64
C PHE A 134 0.19 2.40 -19.95
N ALA A 135 -0.80 3.26 -20.13
CA ALA A 135 -2.15 2.86 -20.50
C ALA A 135 -2.15 2.19 -21.89
N ASN A 136 -1.53 2.81 -22.89
CA ASN A 136 -1.42 2.24 -24.24
C ASN A 136 -0.66 0.90 -24.23
N LEU A 137 0.46 0.81 -23.51
CA LEU A 137 1.21 -0.45 -23.38
C LEU A 137 0.45 -1.53 -22.61
N SER A 138 -0.47 -1.14 -21.73
CA SER A 138 -1.32 -2.10 -21.00
C SER A 138 -2.40 -2.73 -21.88
N GLU A 139 -2.77 -2.08 -23.00
CA GLU A 139 -3.66 -2.66 -24.00
C GLU A 139 -2.97 -3.83 -24.73
N ASN A 140 -1.63 -3.80 -24.84
CA ASN A 140 -0.85 -4.92 -25.34
C ASN A 140 -0.85 -6.08 -24.32
N HIS A 141 -1.67 -7.10 -24.63
CA HIS A 141 -1.87 -8.27 -23.77
C HIS A 141 -0.58 -9.01 -23.42
N SER A 142 0.43 -8.99 -24.30
CA SER A 142 1.70 -9.68 -24.05
C SER A 142 2.53 -8.96 -22.98
N ILE A 143 2.61 -7.63 -23.07
CA ILE A 143 3.31 -6.76 -22.13
C ILE A 143 2.62 -6.82 -20.78
N PHE A 144 1.30 -6.65 -20.76
CA PHE A 144 0.51 -6.71 -19.54
C PHE A 144 0.61 -8.07 -18.84
N ALA A 145 0.53 -9.17 -19.58
CA ALA A 145 0.74 -10.52 -19.04
C ALA A 145 2.14 -10.69 -18.43
N ASN A 146 3.17 -10.08 -19.02
CA ASN A 146 4.54 -10.13 -18.50
C ASN A 146 4.66 -9.32 -17.19
N LEU A 147 4.02 -8.14 -17.11
CA LEU A 147 3.93 -7.35 -15.88
C LEU A 147 3.21 -8.10 -14.75
N LEU A 148 2.11 -8.78 -15.07
CA LEU A 148 1.37 -9.62 -14.13
C LEU A 148 2.23 -10.77 -13.59
N ARG A 149 2.94 -11.49 -14.47
CA ARG A 149 3.83 -12.60 -14.08
C ARG A 149 4.96 -12.17 -13.18
N ARG A 150 5.51 -10.98 -13.40
CA ARG A 150 6.60 -10.43 -12.59
C ARG A 150 6.13 -9.94 -11.22
N GLY A 151 4.82 -9.98 -10.94
CA GLY A 151 4.26 -9.73 -9.62
C GLY A 151 4.41 -8.28 -9.14
N ILE A 152 4.59 -7.33 -10.07
CA ILE A 152 4.78 -5.91 -9.73
C ILE A 152 3.57 -5.37 -8.96
N PHE A 153 2.36 -5.68 -9.43
CA PHE A 153 1.11 -5.28 -8.77
C PHE A 153 0.98 -5.91 -7.39
N ARG A 154 1.36 -7.19 -7.23
CA ARG A 154 1.37 -7.83 -5.91
C ARG A 154 2.33 -7.13 -4.95
N SER A 155 3.53 -6.76 -5.43
CA SER A 155 4.50 -6.01 -4.64
C SER A 155 3.97 -4.65 -4.20
N TRP A 156 3.29 -3.93 -5.12
CA TRP A 156 2.64 -2.65 -4.83
C TRP A 156 1.51 -2.79 -3.81
N ILE A 157 0.62 -3.78 -3.98
CA ILE A 157 -0.47 -4.06 -3.03
C ILE A 157 0.08 -4.43 -1.64
N VAL A 158 1.13 -5.25 -1.55
CA VAL A 158 1.75 -5.60 -0.27
C VAL A 158 2.28 -4.35 0.43
N TYR A 159 2.98 -3.48 -0.30
CA TYR A 159 3.44 -2.19 0.25
C TYR A 159 2.29 -1.29 0.70
N TRP A 160 1.21 -1.22 -0.09
CA TRP A 160 -0.01 -0.48 0.27
C TRP A 160 -0.60 -0.96 1.59
N ILE A 161 -0.76 -2.28 1.74
CA ILE A 161 -1.21 -2.91 2.99
C ILE A 161 -0.28 -2.53 4.14
N MET A 162 1.04 -2.53 3.94
CA MET A 162 2.01 -2.18 4.99
C MET A 162 1.95 -0.72 5.42
N ILE A 163 1.66 0.22 4.52
CA ILE A 163 1.48 1.65 4.86
C ILE A 163 0.34 1.83 5.87
N TYR A 164 -0.77 1.08 5.75
CA TYR A 164 -1.83 1.12 6.75
C TYR A 164 -1.34 0.67 8.13
N GLY A 165 -0.53 -0.39 8.16
CA GLY A 165 0.10 -0.82 9.40
C GLY A 165 0.92 0.29 10.04
N VAL A 166 1.68 1.06 9.26
CA VAL A 166 2.43 2.22 9.78
C VAL A 166 1.48 3.25 10.39
N PHE A 167 0.39 3.61 9.71
CA PHE A 167 -0.62 4.51 10.27
C PHE A 167 -1.20 3.97 11.60
N VAL A 168 -1.56 2.70 11.64
CA VAL A 168 -2.10 2.04 12.84
C VAL A 168 -1.10 2.09 14.00
N PHE A 169 0.16 1.73 13.76
CA PHE A 169 1.18 1.78 14.81
C PHE A 169 1.46 3.20 15.29
N ILE A 170 1.46 4.21 14.41
CA ILE A 170 1.57 5.62 14.84
C ILE A 170 0.44 5.98 15.81
N VAL A 171 -0.81 5.66 15.46
CA VAL A 171 -1.97 5.95 16.32
C VAL A 171 -1.88 5.20 17.65
N LEU A 172 -1.49 3.92 17.64
CA LEU A 172 -1.36 3.12 18.85
C LEU A 172 -0.21 3.59 19.75
N ILE A 173 0.93 3.99 19.18
CA ILE A 173 2.04 4.58 19.93
C ILE A 173 1.58 5.86 20.62
N LEU A 174 0.86 6.74 19.92
CA LEU A 174 0.33 7.97 20.50
C LEU A 174 -0.69 7.68 21.62
N ALA A 175 -1.61 6.74 21.40
CA ALA A 175 -2.64 6.37 22.37
C ALA A 175 -2.03 5.77 23.65
N THR A 176 -1.08 4.84 23.49
CA THR A 176 -0.39 4.20 24.62
C THR A 176 0.54 5.16 25.36
N LEU A 177 1.26 6.03 24.66
CA LEU A 177 2.09 7.06 25.27
C LEU A 177 1.23 8.04 26.09
N LEU A 178 0.12 8.52 25.52
CA LEU A 178 -0.80 9.41 26.22
C LEU A 178 -1.35 8.74 27.49
N LYS A 179 -1.78 7.47 27.39
CA LYS A 179 -2.25 6.72 28.56
C LYS A 179 -1.17 6.58 29.62
N LEU A 180 0.05 6.26 29.21
CA LEU A 180 1.19 6.06 30.10
C LEU A 180 1.54 7.34 30.88
N ILE A 181 1.41 8.51 30.26
CA ILE A 181 1.62 9.81 30.90
C ILE A 181 0.54 10.08 31.97
N ILE A 182 -0.73 9.75 31.67
CA ILE A 182 -1.85 10.03 32.58
C ILE A 182 -1.90 9.02 33.74
N VAL A 183 -1.71 7.74 33.46
CA VAL A 183 -1.76 6.65 34.45
C VAL A 183 -0.54 5.73 34.29
N PRO A 184 0.59 6.07 34.92
CA PRO A 184 1.79 5.26 34.86
C PRO A 184 1.56 3.88 35.49
N SER A 185 1.89 2.82 34.76
CA SER A 185 1.84 1.44 35.28
C SER A 185 2.89 0.57 34.59
N VAL A 186 3.40 -0.43 35.30
CA VAL A 186 4.38 -1.40 34.75
C VAL A 186 3.80 -2.12 33.53
N TYR A 187 2.52 -2.52 33.60
CA TYR A 187 1.83 -3.15 32.47
C TYR A 187 1.66 -2.18 31.29
N GLY A 188 1.34 -0.91 31.54
CA GLY A 188 1.26 0.12 30.50
C GLY A 188 2.61 0.37 29.82
N GLN A 189 3.71 0.38 30.58
CA GLN A 189 5.07 0.51 30.04
C GLN A 189 5.43 -0.69 29.17
N ALA A 190 5.17 -1.92 29.63
CA ALA A 190 5.43 -3.12 28.85
C ALA A 190 4.63 -3.15 27.54
N PHE A 191 3.36 -2.74 27.59
CA PHE A 191 2.50 -2.65 26.41
C PHE A 191 2.97 -1.57 25.42
N PHE A 192 3.37 -0.40 25.92
CA PHE A 192 3.97 0.65 25.10
C PHE A 192 5.24 0.16 24.40
N ILE A 193 6.16 -0.49 25.14
CA ILE A 193 7.41 -1.02 24.57
C ILE A 193 7.08 -2.05 23.48
N ALA A 194 6.14 -2.97 23.72
CA ALA A 194 5.74 -3.96 22.73
C ALA A 194 5.18 -3.32 21.44
N ILE A 195 4.29 -2.33 21.57
CA ILE A 195 3.72 -1.60 20.42
C ILE A 195 4.79 -0.78 19.71
N ALA A 196 5.67 -0.09 20.45
CA ALA A 196 6.73 0.72 19.87
C ALA A 196 7.74 -0.15 19.12
N THR A 197 8.21 -1.25 19.71
CA THR A 197 9.14 -2.17 19.05
C THR A 197 8.51 -2.79 17.80
N THR A 198 7.27 -3.28 17.90
CA THR A 198 6.56 -3.85 16.74
C THR A 198 6.35 -2.80 15.65
N GLY A 199 5.98 -1.57 16.03
CA GLY A 199 5.79 -0.46 15.10
C GLY A 199 7.08 -0.06 14.39
N VAL A 200 8.21 0.00 15.10
CA VAL A 200 9.52 0.30 14.52
C VAL A 200 9.93 -0.80 13.53
N LEU A 201 9.79 -2.07 13.89
CA LEU A 201 10.05 -3.19 12.98
C LEU A 201 9.15 -3.12 11.74
N HIS A 202 7.87 -2.80 11.95
CA HIS A 202 6.90 -2.65 10.85
C HIS A 202 7.27 -1.51 9.89
N ILE A 203 7.69 -0.36 10.42
CA ILE A 203 8.20 0.76 9.62
C ILE A 203 9.43 0.32 8.82
N LEU A 204 10.38 -0.37 9.45
CA LEU A 204 11.59 -0.86 8.78
C LEU A 204 11.24 -1.79 7.61
N PHE A 205 10.36 -2.78 7.84
CA PHE A 205 9.91 -3.68 6.77
C PHE A 205 9.17 -2.92 5.66
N THR A 206 8.39 -1.89 6.01
CA THR A 206 7.68 -1.05 5.02
C THR A 206 8.67 -0.30 4.14
N ILE A 207 9.73 0.27 4.73
CA ILE A 207 10.80 0.95 3.99
C ILE A 207 11.54 -0.05 3.07
N MET A 208 11.90 -1.22 3.58
CA MET A 208 12.55 -2.27 2.77
C MET A 208 11.67 -2.68 1.58
N GLN A 209 10.37 -2.86 1.80
CA GLN A 209 9.43 -3.19 0.75
C GLN A 209 9.26 -2.03 -0.26
N GLY A 210 9.26 -0.78 0.20
CA GLY A 210 9.25 0.40 -0.66
C GLY A 210 10.50 0.51 -1.55
N ILE A 211 11.69 0.27 -0.98
CA ILE A 211 12.94 0.21 -1.74
C ILE A 211 12.89 -0.93 -2.78
N LYS A 212 12.41 -2.11 -2.39
CA LYS A 212 12.23 -3.25 -3.30
C LYS A 212 11.31 -2.91 -4.47
N ILE A 213 10.25 -2.12 -4.24
CA ILE A 213 9.37 -1.63 -5.31
C ILE A 213 10.16 -0.77 -6.28
N LEU A 214 10.93 0.21 -5.82
CA LEU A 214 11.70 1.08 -6.72
C LEU A 214 12.64 0.29 -7.63
N PHE A 215 13.39 -0.67 -7.07
CA PHE A 215 14.27 -1.53 -7.86
C PHE A 215 13.51 -2.42 -8.84
N THR A 216 12.40 -3.01 -8.39
CA THR A 216 11.60 -3.91 -9.22
C THR A 216 10.94 -3.14 -10.37
N THR A 217 10.36 -1.97 -10.09
CA THR A 217 9.82 -1.07 -11.11
C THR A 217 10.90 -0.74 -12.12
N LYS A 218 12.05 -0.19 -11.68
CA LYS A 218 13.14 0.20 -12.58
C LYS A 218 13.56 -0.94 -13.53
N ARG A 219 13.78 -2.14 -12.99
CA ARG A 219 14.16 -3.31 -13.78
C ARG A 219 13.09 -3.65 -14.82
N ILE A 220 11.84 -3.68 -14.40
CA ILE A 220 10.71 -4.06 -15.27
C ILE A 220 10.52 -3.05 -16.39
N ILE A 221 10.65 -1.74 -16.11
CA ILE A 221 10.55 -0.71 -17.15
C ILE A 221 11.66 -0.85 -18.18
N ARG A 222 12.89 -1.11 -17.74
CA ARG A 222 14.02 -1.32 -18.67
C ARG A 222 13.79 -2.51 -19.59
N GLU A 223 13.35 -3.63 -19.02
CA GLU A 223 13.04 -4.81 -19.84
C GLU A 223 11.89 -4.50 -20.81
N LEU A 224 10.84 -3.81 -20.35
CA LEU A 224 9.73 -3.41 -21.20
C LEU A 224 10.18 -2.52 -22.36
N ILE A 225 11.12 -1.61 -22.11
CA ILE A 225 11.76 -0.76 -23.12
C ILE A 225 12.60 -1.57 -24.09
N GLU A 226 13.42 -2.52 -23.60
CA GLU A 226 14.25 -3.37 -24.44
C GLU A 226 13.41 -4.21 -25.42
N PHE A 227 12.25 -4.71 -24.98
CA PHE A 227 11.38 -5.55 -25.82
C PHE A 227 10.45 -4.77 -26.75
N ASN A 228 10.14 -3.50 -26.47
CA ASN A 228 9.14 -2.72 -27.21
C ASN A 228 9.66 -1.32 -27.57
N HIS A 229 10.97 -1.23 -27.85
CA HIS A 229 11.68 0.03 -28.02
C HIS A 229 11.00 0.97 -29.03
N ASP A 230 10.75 0.46 -30.24
CA ASP A 230 10.19 1.24 -31.35
C ASP A 230 8.77 1.73 -31.05
N GLU A 231 7.92 0.87 -30.47
CA GLU A 231 6.54 1.21 -30.10
C GLU A 231 6.52 2.31 -29.02
N ILE A 232 7.39 2.21 -28.00
CA ILE A 232 7.51 3.20 -26.93
C ILE A 232 8.04 4.53 -27.47
N LEU A 233 9.05 4.46 -28.35
CA LEU A 233 9.63 5.64 -29.00
C LEU A 233 8.58 6.39 -29.82
N ASP A 234 7.79 5.66 -30.62
CA ASP A 234 6.71 6.24 -31.43
C ASP A 234 5.62 6.87 -30.55
N LEU A 235 5.20 6.19 -29.48
CA LEU A 235 4.23 6.71 -28.52
C LEU A 235 4.74 7.99 -27.83
N LEU A 236 6.01 8.03 -27.41
CA LEU A 236 6.63 9.22 -26.82
C LEU A 236 6.67 10.38 -27.83
N ARG A 237 7.09 10.11 -29.07
CA ARG A 237 7.14 11.12 -30.14
C ARG A 237 5.75 11.68 -30.49
N GLN A 238 4.71 10.86 -30.41
CA GLN A 238 3.33 11.34 -30.57
C GLN A 238 2.91 12.30 -29.46
N GLN A 239 3.40 12.15 -28.23
CA GLN A 239 3.12 13.09 -27.15
C GLN A 239 3.87 14.42 -27.32
N ILE A 240 5.08 14.39 -27.90
CA ILE A 240 5.88 15.60 -28.17
C ILE A 240 5.28 16.44 -29.31
N LYS A 241 4.62 15.78 -30.28
CA LYS A 241 4.02 16.43 -31.45
C LYS A 241 2.64 17.07 -31.18
N LYS A 242 2.03 16.80 -30.03
CA LYS A 242 0.76 17.40 -29.59
C LYS A 242 1.02 18.75 -28.92
#